data_AF-A0A920MHL8-F1
#
_entry.id   AF-A0A920MHL8-F1
#
_cell.length_a   1.000
_cell.length_b   1.000
_cell.length_c   1.000
_cell.angle_alpha   90.00
_cell.angle_beta   90.00
_cell.angle_gamma   90.00
#
_symmetry.space_group_name_H-M   'P 1'
#
loop_
_entity.id
_entity.type
_entity.pdbx_description
1 polymer ?
#
loop_
_entity_poly.entity_id
_entity_poly.type
_entity_poly.pdbx_seq_one_letter_code
_entity_poly.pdbx_strand_id
1 'polypeptide(L)' 'MEFQYSYGDSDANEGPTYDRDGYNIGMYYKLSKTSRIYLAHSKSDAGSGDGANLDIESTLIGLRHDF' A
#
# COMPACT_ATOMS: atom_id res chain seq x y z
N MET A 1 -4.84 -0.35 -23.18
CA MET A 1 -4.94 0.72 -22.18
C MET A 1 -5.82 0.20 -21.08
N GLU A 2 -5.35 0.21 -19.83
CA GLU A 2 -6.06 -0.38 -18.69
C GLU A 2 -5.75 0.44 -17.44
N PHE A 3 -6.78 0.72 -16.66
CA PHE A 3 -6.69 1.33 -15.35
C PHE A 3 -7.14 0.30 -14.31
N GLN A 4 -6.35 0.14 -13.25
CA GLN A 4 -6.72 -0.70 -12.12
C GLN A 4 -6.46 0.05 -10.83
N TYR A 5 -7.35 -0.11 -9.87
CA TYR A 5 -7.21 0.38 -8.51
C TYR A 5 -7.29 -0.79 -7.52
N SER A 6 -6.65 -0.64 -6.37
CA SER A 6 -6.71 -1.56 -5.25
C SER A 6 -6.89 -0.78 -3.97
N TYR A 7 -7.71 -1.31 -3.07
CA TYR A 7 -7.84 -0.84 -1.70
C TYR A 7 -7.78 -2.07 -0.80
N GLY A 8 -6.99 -1.98 0.26
CA GLY A 8 -6.90 -2.98 1.31
C GLY A 8 -6.90 -2.27 2.65
N ASP A 9 -7.68 -2.79 3.57
CA ASP A 9 -7.72 -2.38 4.96
C ASP A 9 -7.23 -3.53 5.83
N SER A 10 -6.67 -3.24 6.98
CA SER A 10 -6.19 -4.21 7.94
C SER A 10 -6.62 -3.76 9.31
N ASP A 11 -7.35 -4.62 10.02
CA ASP A 11 -7.80 -4.41 11.39
C ASP A 11 -7.04 -5.38 12.30
N ALA A 12 -6.38 -4.83 13.31
CA ALA A 12 -5.61 -5.53 14.33
C ALA A 12 -6.42 -6.62 15.07
N ASN A 13 -7.75 -6.51 15.09
CA ASN A 13 -8.62 -7.49 15.73
C ASN A 13 -8.76 -8.82 14.94
N GLU A 14 -8.19 -8.91 13.72
CA GLU A 14 -8.32 -10.09 12.86
C GLU A 14 -7.26 -11.20 13.08
N GLY A 15 -6.30 -11.05 14.02
CA GLY A 15 -5.32 -12.11 14.27
C GLY A 15 -4.45 -11.99 15.54
N PRO A 16 -3.90 -13.11 16.05
CA PRO A 16 -3.15 -13.18 17.31
C PRO A 16 -1.72 -12.62 17.25
N THR A 17 -1.30 -12.07 16.12
CA THR A 17 0.09 -11.63 15.90
C THR A 17 0.09 -10.29 15.17
N TYR A 18 0.43 -9.25 15.95
CA TYR A 18 0.69 -7.87 15.56
C TYR A 18 -0.54 -6.97 15.38
N ASP A 19 -0.76 -6.07 16.35
CA ASP A 19 -1.66 -4.91 16.22
C ASP A 19 -1.13 -4.01 15.10
N ARG A 20 -1.65 -4.19 13.89
CA ARG A 20 -1.34 -3.30 12.77
C ARG A 20 -2.63 -2.93 12.08
N ASP A 21 -3.25 -1.86 12.58
CA ASP A 21 -4.30 -1.18 11.86
C ASP A 21 -3.67 -0.43 10.69
N GLY A 22 -4.35 -0.35 9.55
CA GLY A 22 -3.83 0.42 8.43
C GLY A 22 -4.56 0.18 7.14
N TYR A 23 -4.26 1.04 6.18
CA TYR A 23 -4.82 0.94 4.84
C TYR A 23 -3.75 1.09 3.77
N ASN A 24 -4.04 0.49 2.63
CA ASN A 24 -3.32 0.63 1.39
C ASN A 24 -4.31 1.04 0.29
N ILE A 25 -3.98 2.08 -0.44
CA ILE A 25 -4.64 2.45 -1.69
C ILE A 25 -3.62 2.50 -2.81
N GLY A 26 -3.93 1.88 -3.95
CA GLY A 26 -3.04 1.81 -5.10
C GLY A 26 -3.81 1.99 -6.39
N MET A 27 -3.15 2.59 -7.37
CA MET A 27 -3.60 2.58 -8.75
C MET A 27 -2.44 2.41 -9.71
N TYR A 28 -2.71 1.78 -10.84
CA TYR A 28 -1.81 1.81 -11.98
C TYR A 28 -2.55 2.10 -13.28
N TYR A 29 -1.80 2.64 -14.23
CA TYR A 29 -2.27 2.87 -15.58
C TYR A 29 -1.28 2.29 -16.60
N LYS A 30 -1.78 1.43 -17.50
CA LYS A 30 -1.00 0.91 -18.63
C LYS A 30 -1.02 1.91 -19.78
N LEU A 31 0.13 2.53 -20.04
CA LEU A 31 0.37 3.43 -21.17
C LEU A 31 0.51 2.66 -22.49
N SER A 32 1.00 1.41 -22.42
CA SER A 32 1.16 0.52 -23.56
C SER A 32 1.14 -0.94 -23.11
N LYS A 33 1.45 -1.89 -24.00
CA LYS A 33 1.68 -3.30 -23.63
C LYS A 33 2.92 -3.48 -22.74
N THR A 34 3.88 -2.56 -22.83
CA THR A 34 5.19 -2.66 -22.18
C THR A 34 5.41 -1.60 -21.10
N SER A 35 4.62 -0.53 -21.05
CA SER A 35 4.85 0.60 -20.14
C SER A 35 3.65 0.83 -19.22
N ARG A 36 3.93 1.07 -17.93
CA ARG A 36 2.91 1.42 -16.95
C ARG A 36 3.43 2.32 -15.83
N ILE A 37 2.53 3.11 -15.28
CA ILE A 37 2.77 4.02 -14.15
C ILE A 37 1.98 3.57 -12.92
N TYR A 38 2.51 3.87 -11.74
CA TYR A 38 1.94 3.49 -10.45
C TYR A 38 1.87 4.69 -9.52
N LEU A 39 0.77 4.81 -8.79
CA LEU A 39 0.65 5.64 -7.61
C LEU A 39 0.06 4.78 -6.50
N ALA A 40 0.71 4.73 -5.35
CA ALA A 40 0.14 4.09 -4.18
C ALA A 40 0.41 4.92 -2.93
N HIS A 41 -0.46 4.79 -1.95
CA HIS A 41 -0.36 5.40 -0.65
C HIS A 41 -0.76 4.37 0.40
N SER A 42 -0.07 4.37 1.53
CA SER A 42 -0.38 3.48 2.65
C SER A 42 -0.10 4.14 3.97
N LYS A 43 -0.94 3.87 4.95
CA LYS A 43 -0.73 4.19 6.36
C LYS A 43 -0.82 2.91 7.17
N SER A 44 0.08 2.73 8.12
CA SER A 44 -0.01 1.68 9.13
C SER A 44 0.23 2.28 10.50
N ASP A 45 -0.74 2.04 11.37
CA ASP A 45 -0.72 2.36 12.79
C ASP A 45 -0.20 1.11 13.50
N ALA A 46 1.07 1.16 13.91
CA ALA A 46 1.69 0.05 14.63
C ALA A 46 1.26 0.10 16.10
N GLY A 47 0.19 -0.62 16.43
CA GLY A 47 -0.33 -0.76 17.78
C GLY A 47 0.69 -1.40 18.73
N SER A 48 0.61 -0.96 19.99
CA SER A 48 1.70 -0.93 20.95
C SER A 48 1.86 -2.21 21.78
N GLY A 49 3.01 -2.88 21.61
CA GLY A 49 3.58 -3.75 22.65
C GLY A 49 4.72 -3.07 23.44
N ASP A 50 5.64 -2.42 22.73
CA ASP A 50 6.96 -2.03 23.28
C ASP A 50 7.31 -0.54 23.16
N GLY A 51 6.34 0.34 22.87
CA GLY A 51 6.50 1.81 22.99
C GLY A 51 7.46 2.51 22.01
N ALA A 52 7.97 1.81 21.00
CA ALA A 52 8.98 2.34 20.06
C ALA A 52 8.54 2.46 18.59
N ASN A 53 7.33 2.04 18.24
CA ASN A 53 6.85 2.12 16.85
C ASN A 53 6.08 3.42 16.60
N LEU A 54 6.45 4.08 15.51
CA LEU A 54 5.84 5.30 15.00
C LEU A 54 4.84 4.95 13.90
N ASP A 55 3.83 5.80 13.70
CA ASP A 55 2.95 5.74 12.53
C ASP A 55 3.81 5.74 11.25
N ILE A 56 3.60 4.76 10.37
CA ILE A 56 4.31 4.67 9.10
C ILE A 56 3.36 5.07 7.99
N GLU A 57 3.69 6.18 7.32
CA GLU A 57 3.02 6.64 6.12
C GLU A 57 3.97 6.53 4.93
N SER A 58 3.48 6.08 3.78
CA SER A 58 4.31 5.89 2.59
C SER A 58 3.54 6.22 1.33
N THR A 59 4.19 6.97 0.43
CA THR A 59 3.69 7.25 -0.92
C THR A 59 4.67 6.69 -1.94
N LEU A 60 4.17 5.90 -2.88
CA LEU A 60 4.94 5.31 -3.98
C LEU A 60 4.50 5.91 -5.30
N ILE A 61 5.48 6.38 -6.07
CA ILE A 61 5.31 6.78 -7.47
C ILE A 61 6.29 5.94 -8.29
N GLY A 62 5.81 5.25 -9.32
CA GLY A 62 6.62 4.31 -10.07
C GLY A 62 6.36 4.33 -11.58
N LEU A 63 7.38 3.97 -12.34
CA LEU A 63 7.30 3.70 -13.78
C LEU A 63 7.98 2.35 -14.05
N ARG A 64 7.31 1.49 -14.83
CA ARG A 64 7.83 0.19 -15.25
C ARG A 64 7.78 0.06 -16.75
N HIS A 65 8.87 -0.43 -17.32
CA HIS A 65 9.00 -0.83 -18.71
C HIS A 65 9.41 -2.29 -18.78
N ASP A 66 8.61 -3.12 -19.44
CA ASP A 66 8.88 -4.54 -19.68
C ASP A 66 9.43 -4.73 -21.10
N PHE A 67 10.57 -5.43 -21.24
CA PHE A 67 11.26 -5.72 -22.50
C PHE A 67 11.12 -7.19 -22.92
#